data_AF-A0A7W2QMA8-F1
#
_entry.id   AF-A0A7W2QMA8-F1
#
_cell.length_a   1.000
_cell.length_b   1.000
_cell.length_c   1.000
_cell.angle_alpha   90.00
_cell.angle_beta   90.00
_cell.angle_gamma   90.00
#
_symmetry.space_group_name_H-M   'P 1'
#
loop_
_entity.id
_entity.type
_entity.pdbx_description
1 polymer ?
#
loop_
_entity_poly.entity_id
_entity_poly.type
_entity_poly.pdbx_seq_one_letter_code
_entity_poly.pdbx_strand_id
1 'polypeptide(L)'
;MIKTLSQALGTAAAKPSASMSSWLGKSIRLSDGGFWSAFLGAQSSSGKAVTVDKAMRLSAVWACVRIISTSVAGLPLSIYRRLPDGGRETARDFPLYDVVHNSPNEDMAAFHFWQAVVASMLLWGNAYCEIHRSGGRVIALDFLMPSRVTPEPDDDGRLRYFFQPRKGARREIARDDMLHIPAFTLDGRMGLSAIRYGADVFGSAMSADDAANTTFKNGMMPTVAFSVDKTLNPTQRAEFRDYVKTIS
;
A
#
# COMPACT_ATOMS: atom_id res chain seq x y z
N MET A 1 -4.94 -18.26 -25.53
CA MET A 1 -5.41 -17.01 -26.17
C MET A 1 -4.75 -15.84 -25.43
N ILE A 2 -3.72 -15.23 -26.03
CA ILE A 2 -2.88 -14.20 -25.40
C ILE A 2 -3.63 -12.87 -25.55
N LYS A 3 -4.08 -12.27 -24.44
CA LYS A 3 -4.73 -10.95 -24.46
C LYS A 3 -3.75 -9.90 -23.95
N THR A 4 -3.69 -8.75 -24.62
CA THR A 4 -2.88 -7.60 -24.20
C THR A 4 -3.56 -6.88 -23.04
N LEU A 5 -2.78 -6.21 -22.17
CA LEU A 5 -3.26 -5.55 -20.95
C LEU A 5 -4.39 -4.52 -21.23
N SER A 6 -4.34 -3.83 -22.37
CA SER A 6 -5.41 -2.90 -22.80
C SER A 6 -6.74 -3.60 -23.05
N GLN A 7 -6.71 -4.82 -23.61
CA GLN A 7 -7.90 -5.62 -23.86
C GLN A 7 -8.45 -6.28 -22.58
N ALA A 8 -7.59 -6.57 -21.59
CA ALA A 8 -8.00 -7.15 -20.32
C ALA A 8 -8.60 -6.12 -19.34
N LEU A 9 -8.06 -4.88 -19.33
CA LEU A 9 -8.53 -3.80 -18.47
C LEU A 9 -9.74 -3.05 -19.06
N GLY A 10 -9.91 -3.03 -20.40
CA GLY A 10 -11.04 -2.35 -21.05
C GLY A 10 -12.42 -2.87 -20.65
N THR A 11 -12.50 -4.10 -20.14
CA THR A 11 -13.76 -4.73 -19.70
C THR A 11 -14.01 -4.63 -18.19
N ALA A 12 -13.02 -4.24 -17.36
CA ALA A 12 -13.15 -4.24 -15.91
C ALA A 12 -12.30 -3.13 -15.25
N ALA A 13 -12.97 -2.01 -14.96
CA ALA A 13 -12.56 -0.95 -14.04
C ALA A 13 -11.48 0.07 -14.47
N ALA A 14 -11.75 1.30 -14.04
CA ALA A 14 -11.06 2.54 -14.36
C ALA A 14 -9.64 2.65 -13.74
N LYS A 15 -8.72 3.17 -14.56
CA LYS A 15 -7.35 3.64 -14.27
C LYS A 15 -6.45 2.65 -13.47
N PRO A 16 -5.43 2.04 -14.10
CA PRO A 16 -4.53 1.13 -13.40
C PRO A 16 -3.79 1.83 -12.26
N SER A 17 -3.72 1.17 -11.10
CA SER A 17 -2.94 1.65 -9.96
C SER A 17 -1.47 1.76 -10.33
N ALA A 18 -0.75 2.69 -9.70
CA ALA A 18 0.65 2.97 -10.01
C ALA A 18 1.61 1.77 -9.81
N SER A 19 1.17 0.72 -9.11
CA SER A 19 1.92 -0.54 -8.93
C SER A 19 1.87 -1.47 -10.16
N MET A 20 0.95 -1.25 -11.09
CA MET A 20 0.78 -2.08 -12.30
C MET A 20 1.45 -1.48 -13.55
N SER A 21 2.01 -0.28 -13.45
CA SER A 21 2.59 0.43 -14.60
C SER A 21 3.80 -0.31 -15.20
N SER A 22 4.55 -1.05 -14.37
CA SER A 22 5.68 -1.90 -14.79
C SER A 22 5.29 -3.13 -15.62
N TRP A 23 3.99 -3.41 -15.72
CA TRP A 23 3.42 -4.53 -16.48
C TRP A 23 2.71 -4.09 -17.77
N LEU A 24 2.65 -2.78 -18.06
CA LEU A 24 2.19 -2.26 -19.35
C LEU A 24 3.11 -2.77 -20.48
N GLY A 25 2.54 -3.52 -21.43
CA GLY A 25 3.25 -4.04 -22.60
C GLY A 25 3.91 -5.41 -22.41
N LYS A 26 3.87 -6.02 -21.21
CA LYS A 26 4.34 -7.39 -20.98
C LYS A 26 3.20 -8.40 -21.18
N SER A 27 3.50 -9.57 -21.76
CA SER A 27 2.53 -10.65 -21.90
C SER A 27 2.23 -11.26 -20.53
N ILE A 28 1.00 -11.14 -20.05
CA ILE A 28 0.59 -11.66 -18.74
C ILE A 28 0.10 -13.09 -18.90
N ARG A 29 0.71 -14.01 -18.16
CA ARG A 29 0.29 -15.41 -18.08
C ARG A 29 -0.42 -15.67 -16.75
N LEU A 30 -1.27 -16.69 -16.70
CA LEU A 30 -1.90 -17.18 -15.45
C LEU A 30 -0.85 -17.61 -14.42
N SER A 31 0.34 -18.01 -14.86
CA SER A 31 1.48 -18.39 -14.02
C SER A 31 2.28 -17.20 -13.48
N ASP A 32 2.02 -15.95 -13.90
CA ASP A 32 2.80 -14.79 -13.45
C ASP A 32 2.36 -14.36 -12.05
N GLY A 33 2.80 -15.09 -11.03
CA GLY A 33 2.45 -14.86 -9.62
C GLY A 33 2.79 -13.45 -9.13
N GLY A 34 3.85 -12.83 -9.66
CA GLY A 34 4.20 -11.44 -9.34
C GLY A 34 3.14 -10.44 -9.82
N PHE A 35 2.63 -10.60 -11.04
CA PHE A 35 1.53 -9.78 -11.56
C PHE A 35 0.25 -10.00 -10.73
N TRP A 36 -0.13 -11.26 -10.49
CA TRP A 36 -1.35 -11.57 -9.76
C TRP A 36 -1.28 -11.12 -8.29
N SER A 37 -0.13 -11.19 -7.63
CA SER A 37 0.04 -10.65 -6.27
C SER A 37 -0.03 -9.12 -6.22
N ALA A 38 0.49 -8.44 -7.24
CA ALA A 38 0.46 -6.98 -7.32
C ALA A 38 -0.92 -6.46 -7.72
N PHE A 39 -1.65 -7.23 -8.52
CA PHE A 39 -3.01 -6.93 -9.01
C PHE A 39 -4.09 -7.26 -7.98
N LEU A 40 -4.03 -8.46 -7.38
CA LEU A 40 -5.04 -8.95 -6.44
C LEU A 40 -4.70 -8.60 -4.98
N GLY A 41 -3.49 -8.11 -4.69
CA GLY A 41 -3.03 -7.96 -3.31
C GLY A 41 -2.87 -9.31 -2.61
N ALA A 42 -2.72 -9.30 -1.28
CA ALA A 42 -2.81 -10.52 -0.50
C ALA A 42 -4.27 -11.00 -0.54
N GLN A 43 -4.51 -12.21 -1.03
CA GLN A 43 -5.83 -12.80 -1.02
C GLN A 43 -6.13 -13.30 0.40
N SER A 44 -7.22 -12.83 0.99
CA SER A 44 -7.74 -13.42 2.21
C SER A 44 -8.47 -14.73 1.90
N SER A 45 -8.60 -15.59 2.90
CA SER A 45 -9.46 -16.78 2.93
C SER A 45 -10.93 -16.47 2.60
N SER A 46 -11.38 -15.23 2.85
CA SER A 46 -12.70 -14.73 2.43
C SER A 46 -12.81 -14.37 0.93
N GLY A 47 -11.74 -14.53 0.16
CA GLY A 47 -11.65 -14.20 -1.27
C GLY A 47 -11.51 -12.69 -1.56
N LYS A 48 -11.39 -11.84 -0.53
CA LYS A 48 -11.19 -10.40 -0.69
C LYS A 48 -9.71 -10.11 -0.96
N ALA A 49 -9.50 -9.30 -1.99
CA ALA A 49 -8.20 -8.70 -2.30
C ALA A 49 -7.87 -7.62 -1.25
N VAL A 50 -6.91 -7.88 -0.35
CA VAL A 50 -6.46 -6.93 0.67
C VAL A 50 -5.27 -6.14 0.15
N THR A 51 -5.50 -4.84 -0.04
CA THR A 51 -4.47 -3.85 -0.39
C THR A 51 -4.36 -2.81 0.71
N VAL A 52 -3.24 -2.09 0.77
CA VAL A 52 -3.02 -1.00 1.74
C VAL A 52 -4.15 0.03 1.67
N ASP A 53 -4.56 0.44 0.46
CA ASP A 53 -5.63 1.41 0.27
C ASP A 53 -6.98 0.92 0.81
N LYS A 54 -7.28 -0.36 0.67
CA LYS A 54 -8.52 -0.95 1.23
C LYS A 54 -8.42 -1.10 2.74
N ALA A 55 -7.28 -1.53 3.25
CA ALA A 55 -7.05 -1.66 4.69
C ALA A 55 -7.19 -0.32 5.40
N MET A 56 -6.69 0.78 4.81
CA MET A 56 -6.84 2.13 5.33
C MET A 56 -8.29 2.65 5.36
N ARG A 57 -9.23 2.00 4.68
CA ARG A 57 -10.67 2.34 4.80
C ARG A 57 -11.30 1.80 6.09
N LEU A 58 -10.68 0.80 6.71
CA LEU A 58 -11.10 0.32 8.03
C LEU A 58 -10.71 1.38 9.06
N SER A 59 -11.70 1.90 9.79
CA SER A 59 -11.50 2.99 10.77
C SER A 59 -10.45 2.66 11.82
N ALA A 60 -10.41 1.41 12.28
CA ALA A 60 -9.41 0.92 13.22
C ALA A 60 -7.97 1.01 12.67
N VAL A 61 -7.76 0.57 11.43
CA VAL A 61 -6.44 0.64 10.77
C VAL A 61 -6.00 2.08 10.60
N TRP A 62 -6.90 2.95 10.11
CA TRP A 62 -6.62 4.37 9.95
C TRP A 62 -6.26 5.04 11.29
N ALA A 63 -7.00 4.76 12.35
CA ALA A 63 -6.75 5.31 13.67
C ALA A 63 -5.39 4.87 14.23
N CYS A 64 -5.07 3.58 14.18
CA CYS A 64 -3.80 3.05 14.66
C CYS A 64 -2.60 3.66 13.90
N VAL A 65 -2.66 3.66 12.57
CA VAL A 65 -1.57 4.20 11.74
C VAL A 65 -1.43 5.70 11.98
N ARG A 66 -2.53 6.46 12.05
CA ARG A 66 -2.51 7.90 12.32
C ARG A 66 -1.90 8.20 13.68
N ILE A 67 -2.36 7.53 14.75
CA ILE A 67 -1.88 7.80 16.11
C ILE A 67 -0.38 7.51 16.20
N ILE A 68 0.07 6.32 15.77
CA ILE A 68 1.48 5.93 15.89
C ILE A 68 2.37 6.86 15.05
N SER A 69 2.03 7.09 13.78
CA SER A 69 2.83 7.95 12.91
C SER A 69 2.89 9.40 13.40
N THR A 70 1.78 9.94 13.92
CA THR A 70 1.74 11.31 14.46
C THR A 70 2.52 11.43 15.76
N SER A 71 2.37 10.45 16.67
CA SER A 71 3.11 10.42 17.92
C SER A 71 4.62 10.35 17.71
N VAL A 72 5.09 9.53 16.77
CA VAL A 72 6.52 9.43 16.46
C VAL A 72 7.01 10.70 15.75
N ALA A 73 6.26 11.22 14.80
CA ALA A 73 6.61 12.44 14.08
C ALA A 73 6.64 13.70 14.96
N GLY A 74 5.84 13.72 16.02
CA GLY A 74 5.81 14.82 16.99
C GLY A 74 7.04 14.88 17.91
N LEU A 75 7.90 13.85 17.90
CA LEU A 75 9.11 13.83 18.69
C LEU A 75 10.23 14.58 17.96
N PRO A 76 10.91 15.56 18.60
CA PRO A 76 11.99 16.28 17.98
C PRO A 76 13.20 15.36 17.78
N LEU A 77 13.57 15.10 16.53
CA LEU A 77 14.81 14.40 16.19
C LEU A 77 15.98 15.38 16.26
N SER A 78 16.79 15.28 17.30
CA SER A 78 17.97 16.11 17.51
C SER A 78 19.25 15.31 17.30
N ILE A 79 20.24 15.94 16.67
CA ILE A 79 21.58 15.36 16.51
C ILE A 79 22.42 15.75 17.72
N TYR A 80 23.14 14.77 18.28
CA TYR A 80 24.02 14.97 19.42
C TYR A 80 25.48 14.67 19.06
N ARG A 81 26.40 15.52 19.54
CA ARG A 81 27.85 15.27 19.55
C ARG A 81 28.21 14.64 20.88
N ARG A 82 28.97 13.55 20.84
CA ARG A 82 29.54 12.93 22.05
C ARG A 82 30.78 13.73 22.46
N LEU A 83 30.81 14.18 23.71
CA LEU A 83 31.92 14.92 24.28
C LEU A 83 32.99 13.96 24.86
N PRO A 84 34.24 14.42 25.04
CA PRO A 84 35.34 13.58 25.56
C PRO A 84 35.11 13.05 26.99
N ASP A 85 34.32 13.77 27.77
CA ASP A 85 33.89 13.43 29.14
C ASP A 85 32.70 12.45 29.19
N GLY A 86 32.22 11.98 28.03
CA GLY A 86 31.05 11.11 27.91
C GLY A 86 29.72 11.86 27.88
N GLY A 87 29.73 13.20 27.97
CA GLY A 87 28.56 14.04 27.82
C GLY A 87 27.97 14.03 26.40
N ARG A 88 26.77 14.60 26.26
CA ARG A 88 26.09 14.79 24.98
C ARG A 88 25.70 16.26 24.83
N GLU A 89 26.09 16.86 23.72
CA GLU A 89 25.70 18.23 23.36
C GLU A 89 24.88 18.19 22.08
N THR A 90 23.89 19.07 21.94
CA THR A 90 23.09 19.14 20.70
C THR A 90 23.91 19.83 19.61
N ALA A 91 24.17 19.13 18.51
CA ALA A 91 25.00 19.61 17.39
C ALA A 91 24.16 20.39 16.37
N ARG A 92 23.70 21.58 16.73
CA ARG A 92 22.90 22.46 15.84
C ARG A 92 23.71 23.04 14.69
N ASP A 93 25.03 23.10 14.84
CA ASP A 93 25.99 23.55 13.85
C ASP A 93 26.20 22.54 12.71
N PHE A 94 25.79 21.28 12.91
CA PHE A 94 25.98 20.23 11.92
C PHE A 94 24.95 20.36 10.79
N PRO A 95 25.35 20.39 9.50
CA PRO A 95 24.43 20.62 8.39
C PRO A 95 23.24 19.64 8.30
N LEU A 96 23.44 18.39 8.75
CA LEU A 96 22.37 17.40 8.77
C LEU A 96 21.28 17.71 9.81
N TYR A 97 21.57 18.55 10.80
CA TYR A 97 20.60 18.93 11.84
C TYR A 97 19.37 19.56 11.19
N ASP A 98 19.57 20.50 10.27
CA ASP A 98 18.47 21.19 9.60
C ASP A 98 17.62 20.24 8.74
N VAL A 99 18.28 19.34 7.99
CA VAL A 99 17.61 18.32 7.16
C VAL A 99 16.77 17.37 8.01
N VAL A 100 17.28 16.89 9.14
CA VAL A 100 16.56 15.90 9.96
C VAL A 100 15.49 16.56 10.84
N HIS A 101 15.77 17.76 11.36
CA HIS A 101 14.98 18.41 12.39
C HIS A 101 13.92 19.37 11.83
N ASN A 102 14.26 20.18 10.83
CA ASN A 102 13.42 21.28 10.35
C ASN A 102 12.72 20.93 9.03
N SER A 103 13.51 20.73 7.96
CA SER A 103 12.99 20.52 6.60
C SER A 103 13.83 19.48 5.86
N PRO A 104 13.38 18.22 5.80
CA PRO A 104 14.09 17.16 5.07
C PRO A 104 14.19 17.42 3.58
N ASN A 105 13.21 18.09 2.99
CA ASN A 105 13.25 18.54 1.61
C ASN A 105 12.47 19.85 1.44
N GLU A 106 12.38 20.35 0.20
CA GLU A 106 11.66 21.59 -0.14
C GLU A 106 10.14 21.43 -0.01
N ASP A 107 9.63 20.22 -0.22
CA ASP A 107 8.19 19.96 -0.32
C ASP A 107 7.49 19.83 1.03
N MET A 108 8.20 19.40 2.09
CA MET A 108 7.57 19.07 3.37
C MET A 108 8.41 19.37 4.61
N ALA A 109 7.73 19.78 5.67
CA ALA A 109 8.32 19.92 7.00
C ALA A 109 8.68 18.55 7.62
N ALA A 110 9.64 18.54 8.55
CA ALA A 110 10.11 17.31 9.20
C ALA A 110 8.98 16.46 9.80
N PHE A 111 7.98 17.09 10.42
CA PHE A 111 6.83 16.38 10.97
C PHE A 111 6.13 15.50 9.91
N HIS A 112 5.77 16.07 8.76
CA HIS A 112 5.07 15.33 7.71
C HIS A 112 5.95 14.25 7.07
N PHE A 113 7.24 14.53 6.93
CA PHE A 113 8.21 13.56 6.41
C PHE A 113 8.29 12.32 7.32
N TRP A 114 8.57 12.51 8.60
CA TRP A 114 8.69 11.40 9.55
C TRP A 114 7.35 10.67 9.76
N GLN A 115 6.24 11.40 9.68
CA GLN A 115 4.91 10.80 9.67
C GLN A 115 4.74 9.84 8.47
N ALA A 116 5.12 10.26 7.26
CA ALA A 116 5.02 9.44 6.05
C ALA A 116 5.96 8.22 6.09
N VAL A 117 7.18 8.39 6.64
CA VAL A 117 8.14 7.31 6.86
C VAL A 117 7.54 6.24 7.79
N VAL A 118 7.05 6.64 8.97
CA VAL A 118 6.48 5.70 9.94
C VAL A 118 5.20 5.06 9.42
N ALA A 119 4.33 5.81 8.75
CA ALA A 119 3.14 5.24 8.12
C ALA A 119 3.51 4.17 7.08
N SER A 120 4.57 4.39 6.30
CA SER A 120 5.07 3.44 5.32
C SER A 120 5.63 2.17 5.95
N MET A 121 6.37 2.32 7.06
CA MET A 121 6.83 1.19 7.88
C MET A 121 5.66 0.33 8.35
N LEU A 122 4.58 0.93 8.88
CA LEU A 122 3.43 0.17 9.39
C LEU A 122 2.61 -0.51 8.27
N LEU A 123 2.43 0.18 7.14
CA LEU A 123 1.58 -0.31 6.05
C LEU A 123 2.30 -1.29 5.12
N TRP A 124 3.50 -0.93 4.67
CA TRP A 124 4.27 -1.67 3.67
C TRP A 124 5.38 -2.51 4.29
N GLY A 125 5.64 -2.37 5.59
CA GLY A 125 6.75 -3.01 6.30
C GLY A 125 8.08 -2.28 6.11
N ASN A 126 8.17 -1.39 5.12
CA ASN A 126 9.42 -0.74 4.73
C ASN A 126 9.17 0.73 4.39
N ALA A 127 10.09 1.60 4.79
CA ALA A 127 10.17 2.97 4.33
C ALA A 127 11.48 3.20 3.56
N TYR A 128 11.41 4.02 2.53
CA TYR A 128 12.51 4.33 1.64
C TYR A 128 12.62 5.85 1.50
N CYS A 129 13.82 6.37 1.74
CA CYS A 129 14.12 7.77 1.46
C CYS A 129 15.39 7.85 0.63
N GLU A 130 15.38 8.63 -0.43
CA GLU A 130 16.57 8.91 -1.23
C GLU A 130 17.37 10.02 -0.58
N ILE A 131 18.69 9.82 -0.51
CA ILE A 131 19.62 10.75 0.11
C ILE A 131 20.24 11.59 -1.00
N HIS A 132 19.95 12.89 -1.00
CA HIS A 132 20.58 13.83 -1.91
C HIS A 132 21.82 14.42 -1.25
N ARG A 133 22.97 14.32 -1.95
CA ARG A 133 24.25 14.83 -1.47
C ARG A 133 24.82 15.89 -2.41
N SER A 134 25.43 16.92 -1.83
CA SER A 134 26.22 17.92 -2.56
C SER A 134 27.55 18.13 -1.83
N GLY A 135 28.67 18.01 -2.53
CA GLY A 135 30.01 18.11 -1.93
C GLY A 135 30.26 17.12 -0.79
N GLY A 136 29.67 15.92 -0.86
CA GLY A 136 29.77 14.88 0.18
C GLY A 136 28.85 15.09 1.40
N ARG A 137 28.12 16.21 1.48
CA ARG A 137 27.18 16.52 2.57
C ARG A 137 25.76 16.18 2.14
N VAL A 138 24.95 15.64 3.05
CA VAL A 138 23.52 15.41 2.82
C VAL A 138 22.81 16.76 2.83
N ILE A 139 22.09 17.07 1.76
CA ILE A 139 21.34 18.32 1.59
C ILE A 139 19.83 18.12 1.69
N ALA A 140 19.33 16.93 1.34
CA ALA A 140 17.91 16.62 1.40
C ALA A 140 17.69 15.11 1.52
N LEU A 141 16.52 14.76 2.05
CA LEU A 141 15.98 13.41 2.10
C LEU A 141 14.60 13.42 1.42
N ASP A 142 14.46 12.65 0.35
CA ASP A 142 13.21 12.55 -0.39
C ASP A 142 12.51 11.23 -0.11
N PHE A 143 11.31 11.31 0.46
CA PHE A 143 10.51 10.14 0.75
C PHE A 143 10.02 9.50 -0.55
N LEU A 144 10.29 8.20 -0.70
CA LEU A 144 9.86 7.41 -1.84
C LEU A 144 8.72 6.48 -1.43
N MET A 145 7.62 6.54 -2.18
CA MET A 145 6.48 5.64 -1.94
C MET A 145 6.92 4.17 -2.12
N PRO A 146 6.75 3.29 -1.10
CA PRO A 146 7.22 1.90 -1.18
C PRO A 146 6.64 1.11 -2.35
N SER A 147 5.42 1.44 -2.81
CA SER A 147 4.79 0.81 -3.98
C SER A 147 5.54 1.03 -5.29
N ARG A 148 6.53 1.93 -5.33
CA ARG A 148 7.33 2.28 -6.50
C ARG A 148 8.81 1.93 -6.34
N VAL A 149 9.19 1.34 -5.21
CA VAL A 149 10.55 0.89 -4.94
C VAL A 149 10.56 -0.63 -5.00
N THR A 150 11.45 -1.19 -5.82
CA THR A 150 11.68 -2.63 -5.89
C THR A 150 13.10 -2.92 -5.39
N PRO A 151 13.25 -3.51 -4.20
CA PRO A 151 14.54 -4.00 -3.73
C PRO A 151 14.85 -5.33 -4.41
N GLU A 152 16.03 -5.45 -5.01
CA GLU A 152 16.52 -6.66 -5.65
C GLU A 152 17.90 -7.00 -5.08
N PRO A 153 18.18 -8.25 -4.69
CA PRO A 153 19.52 -8.65 -4.33
C PRO A 153 20.42 -8.65 -5.58
N ASP A 154 21.65 -8.18 -5.42
CA ASP A 154 22.74 -8.33 -6.37
C ASP A 154 23.38 -9.71 -6.25
N ASP A 155 24.32 -10.03 -7.15
CA ASP A 155 25.05 -11.31 -7.17
C ASP A 155 25.81 -11.55 -5.86
N ASP A 156 26.28 -10.48 -5.21
CA ASP A 156 26.92 -10.50 -3.88
C ASP A 156 25.92 -10.54 -2.70
N GLY A 157 24.61 -10.64 -2.97
CA GLY A 157 23.55 -10.63 -1.96
C GLY A 157 23.33 -9.28 -1.27
N ARG A 158 23.85 -8.19 -1.85
CA ARG A 158 23.60 -6.79 -1.43
C ARG A 158 22.30 -6.28 -2.05
N LEU A 159 21.56 -5.43 -1.35
CA LEU A 159 20.31 -4.87 -1.89
C LEU A 159 20.62 -3.72 -2.85
N ARG A 160 20.13 -3.82 -4.09
CA ARG A 160 19.96 -2.72 -5.04
C ARG A 160 18.51 -2.25 -5.00
N TYR A 161 18.31 -0.95 -5.14
CA TYR A 161 16.97 -0.38 -5.12
C TYR A 161 16.64 0.22 -6.47
N PHE A 162 15.49 -0.16 -7.01
CA PHE A 162 14.99 0.43 -8.22
C PHE A 162 13.75 1.26 -7.96
N PHE A 163 13.80 2.51 -8.34
CA PHE A 163 12.69 3.43 -8.21
C PHE A 163 12.03 3.68 -9.57
N GLN A 164 10.70 3.56 -9.60
CA GLN A 164 9.89 3.88 -10.76
C GLN A 164 9.16 5.22 -10.53
N PRO A 165 9.63 6.34 -11.11
CA PRO A 165 8.93 7.62 -11.00
C PRO A 165 7.55 7.58 -11.69
N ARG A 166 6.66 8.54 -11.35
CA ARG A 166 5.32 8.65 -11.98
C ARG A 166 5.40 8.86 -13.49
N LYS A 167 6.42 9.60 -13.91
CA LYS A 167 6.76 9.89 -15.29
C LYS A 167 8.26 9.66 -15.43
N GLY A 168 8.67 8.88 -16.42
CA GLY A 168 10.08 8.57 -16.67
C GLY A 168 10.39 7.09 -16.56
N ALA A 169 11.63 6.75 -16.89
CA ALA A 169 12.14 5.39 -16.83
C ALA A 169 12.43 4.96 -15.38
N ARG A 170 12.35 3.66 -15.13
CA ARG A 170 12.89 3.02 -13.93
C ARG A 170 14.35 3.43 -13.80
N ARG A 171 14.75 3.90 -12.62
CA ARG A 171 16.14 4.21 -12.31
C ARG A 171 16.64 3.39 -11.13
N GLU A 172 17.92 3.09 -11.15
CA GLU A 172 18.61 2.49 -10.02
C GLU A 172 19.03 3.58 -9.03
N ILE A 173 18.88 3.30 -7.74
CA ILE A 173 19.41 4.10 -6.65
C ILE A 173 20.41 3.24 -5.90
N ALA A 174 21.63 3.73 -5.80
CA ALA A 174 22.69 3.06 -5.08
C ALA A 174 22.32 2.92 -3.59
N ARG A 175 22.78 1.83 -2.96
CA ARG A 175 22.53 1.57 -1.54
C ARG A 175 22.98 2.72 -0.64
N ASP A 176 24.10 3.35 -0.97
CA ASP A 176 24.69 4.43 -0.15
C ASP A 176 23.88 5.73 -0.22
N ASP A 177 23.02 5.85 -1.23
CA ASP A 177 22.08 6.96 -1.44
C ASP A 177 20.63 6.57 -1.08
N MET A 178 20.41 5.37 -0.50
CA MET A 178 19.10 4.91 -0.06
C MET A 178 19.08 4.72 1.47
N LEU A 179 18.26 5.51 2.14
CA LEU A 179 17.85 5.27 3.52
C LEU A 179 16.67 4.30 3.53
N HIS A 180 16.95 3.01 3.70
CA HIS A 180 15.95 1.96 3.89
C HIS A 180 15.75 1.68 5.38
N ILE A 181 14.52 1.89 5.86
CA ILE A 181 14.14 1.63 7.24
C ILE A 181 13.08 0.52 7.25
N PRO A 182 13.45 -0.71 7.63
CA PRO A 182 12.48 -1.77 7.82
C PRO A 182 11.79 -1.65 9.19
N ALA A 183 10.51 -2.03 9.26
CA ALA A 183 9.71 -1.97 10.48
C ALA A 183 9.99 -3.16 11.41
N PHE A 184 9.28 -4.27 11.22
CA PHE A 184 9.51 -5.54 11.90
C PHE A 184 10.07 -6.54 10.90
N THR A 185 11.26 -7.08 11.16
CA THR A 185 11.97 -7.98 10.25
C THR A 185 12.18 -9.34 10.89
N LEU A 186 12.07 -10.42 10.12
CA LEU A 186 12.51 -11.76 10.55
C LEU A 186 13.94 -12.08 10.11
N ASP A 187 14.39 -11.48 9.01
CA ASP A 187 15.68 -11.69 8.38
C ASP A 187 16.68 -10.54 8.62
N GLY A 188 16.24 -9.49 9.31
CA GLY A 188 17.00 -8.26 9.54
C GLY A 188 17.20 -7.37 8.31
N ARG A 189 16.64 -7.74 7.14
CA ARG A 189 16.85 -7.02 5.87
C ARG A 189 15.55 -6.41 5.35
N MET A 190 14.47 -7.19 5.33
CA MET A 190 13.19 -6.77 4.77
C MET A 190 12.11 -6.76 5.84
N GLY A 191 11.43 -5.62 5.97
CA GLY A 191 10.33 -5.50 6.91
C GLY A 191 9.09 -6.22 6.40
N LEU A 192 8.38 -6.86 7.32
CA LEU A 192 7.09 -7.48 7.09
C LEU A 192 5.98 -6.43 7.15
N SER A 193 5.13 -6.42 6.13
CA SER A 193 3.91 -5.61 6.13
C SER A 193 2.88 -6.22 7.08
N ALA A 194 2.46 -5.46 8.09
CA ALA A 194 1.38 -5.86 8.99
C ALA A 194 0.06 -6.12 8.23
N ILE A 195 -0.19 -5.34 7.17
CA ILE A 195 -1.36 -5.53 6.31
C ILE A 195 -1.31 -6.86 5.56
N ARG A 196 -0.14 -7.21 5.01
CA ARG A 196 0.05 -8.48 4.30
C ARG A 196 -0.03 -9.67 5.25
N TYR A 197 0.57 -9.57 6.43
CA TYR A 197 0.55 -10.63 7.43
C TYR A 197 -0.86 -10.86 8.00
N GLY A 198 -1.60 -9.79 8.24
CA GLY A 198 -2.99 -9.82 8.75
C GLY A 198 -4.06 -9.92 7.66
N ALA A 199 -3.72 -10.30 6.43
CA ALA A 199 -4.64 -10.22 5.28
C ALA A 199 -5.97 -10.97 5.53
N ASP A 200 -5.94 -12.11 6.21
CA ASP A 200 -7.17 -12.86 6.55
C ASP A 200 -8.08 -12.11 7.52
N VAL A 201 -7.51 -11.46 8.52
CA VAL A 201 -8.26 -10.70 9.52
C VAL A 201 -8.91 -9.48 8.87
N PHE A 202 -8.13 -8.72 8.09
CA PHE A 202 -8.65 -7.55 7.38
C PHE A 202 -9.67 -7.94 6.31
N GLY A 203 -9.42 -9.02 5.56
CA GLY A 203 -10.35 -9.52 4.57
C GLY A 203 -11.66 -10.01 5.17
N SER A 204 -11.63 -10.59 6.38
CA SER A 204 -12.83 -10.98 7.11
C SER A 204 -13.63 -9.76 7.57
N ALA A 205 -12.96 -8.75 8.13
CA ALA A 205 -13.59 -7.50 8.53
C ALA A 205 -14.25 -6.78 7.34
N MET A 206 -13.53 -6.67 6.21
CA MET A 206 -14.08 -6.09 4.98
C MET A 206 -15.30 -6.86 4.46
N SER A 207 -15.28 -8.20 4.51
CA SER A 207 -16.42 -9.00 4.10
C SER A 207 -17.63 -8.81 5.01
N ALA A 208 -17.42 -8.67 6.32
CA ALA A 208 -18.49 -8.38 7.27
C ALA A 208 -19.12 -7.01 7.00
N ASP A 209 -18.29 -5.98 6.79
CA ASP A 209 -18.76 -4.64 6.43
C ASP A 209 -19.54 -4.64 5.11
N ASP A 210 -19.06 -5.35 4.08
CA ASP A 210 -19.76 -5.46 2.80
C ASP A 210 -21.11 -6.19 2.95
N ALA A 211 -21.18 -7.25 3.77
CA ALA A 211 -22.42 -7.96 4.04
C ALA A 211 -23.43 -7.06 4.77
N ALA A 212 -22.98 -6.32 5.78
CA ALA A 212 -23.81 -5.35 6.51
C ALA A 212 -24.30 -4.24 5.57
N ASN A 213 -23.40 -3.61 4.80
CA ASN A 213 -23.72 -2.55 3.86
C ASN A 213 -24.69 -3.01 2.76
N THR A 214 -24.52 -4.23 2.25
CA THR A 214 -25.43 -4.80 1.25
C THR A 214 -26.81 -5.03 1.84
N THR A 215 -26.88 -5.52 3.08
CA THR A 215 -28.14 -5.70 3.80
C THR A 215 -28.85 -4.37 4.07
N PHE A 216 -28.12 -3.31 4.47
CA PHE A 216 -28.71 -1.99 4.66
C PHE A 216 -29.14 -1.35 3.33
N LYS A 217 -28.39 -1.57 2.25
CA LYS A 217 -28.70 -0.99 0.93
C LYS A 217 -29.93 -1.63 0.29
N ASN A 218 -30.01 -2.95 0.31
CA ASN A 218 -31.09 -3.70 -0.36
C ASN A 218 -32.27 -3.99 0.57
N GLY A 219 -32.16 -3.59 1.85
CA GLY A 219 -33.04 -4.06 2.91
C GLY A 219 -32.80 -5.53 3.25
N MET A 220 -33.39 -6.00 4.35
CA MET A 220 -33.43 -7.42 4.69
C MET A 220 -34.39 -8.21 3.79
N MET A 221 -34.57 -7.81 2.52
CA MET A 221 -35.38 -8.58 1.59
C MET A 221 -34.60 -9.83 1.20
N PRO A 222 -35.03 -11.03 1.64
CA PRO A 222 -34.37 -12.25 1.21
C PRO A 222 -34.47 -12.34 -0.32
N THR A 223 -33.40 -12.80 -0.96
CA THR A 223 -33.49 -13.19 -2.38
C THR A 223 -34.36 -14.44 -2.45
N VAL A 224 -35.66 -14.27 -2.71
CA VAL A 224 -36.60 -15.40 -2.79
C VAL A 224 -36.54 -15.99 -4.21
N ALA A 225 -36.21 -17.27 -4.30
CA ALA A 225 -36.37 -18.04 -5.52
C ALA A 225 -37.67 -18.83 -5.43
N PHE A 226 -38.59 -18.58 -6.36
CA PHE A 226 -39.81 -19.36 -6.48
C PHE A 226 -39.58 -20.51 -7.46
N SER A 227 -39.74 -21.75 -6.98
CA SER A 227 -39.83 -22.93 -7.83
C SER A 227 -41.30 -23.30 -8.00
N VAL A 228 -41.70 -23.61 -9.23
CA VAL A 228 -43.06 -24.07 -9.57
C VAL A 228 -42.95 -25.41 -10.27
N ASP A 229 -43.74 -26.39 -9.83
CA ASP A 229 -43.67 -27.78 -10.32
C ASP A 229 -44.11 -27.94 -11.78
N LYS A 230 -44.83 -26.95 -12.33
CA LYS A 230 -45.28 -26.94 -13.73
C LYS A 230 -44.48 -25.95 -14.57
N THR A 231 -44.15 -26.36 -15.79
CA THR A 231 -43.59 -25.46 -16.82
C THR A 231 -44.59 -24.38 -17.18
N LEU A 232 -44.30 -23.13 -16.80
CA LEU A 232 -45.11 -21.96 -17.13
C LEU A 232 -44.92 -21.52 -18.58
N ASN A 233 -46.02 -21.13 -19.23
CA ASN A 233 -45.99 -20.46 -20.53
C ASN A 233 -45.38 -19.04 -20.39
N PRO A 234 -44.83 -18.44 -21.48
CA PRO A 234 -44.18 -17.12 -21.42
C PRO A 234 -45.04 -16.01 -20.80
N THR A 235 -46.35 -16.00 -21.10
CA THR A 235 -47.32 -15.04 -20.55
C THR A 235 -47.51 -15.22 -19.05
N GLN A 236 -47.68 -16.46 -18.59
CA GLN A 236 -47.85 -16.80 -17.17
C GLN A 236 -46.58 -16.47 -16.36
N ARG A 237 -45.40 -16.60 -16.96
CA ARG A 237 -44.13 -16.20 -16.33
C ARG A 237 -44.03 -14.68 -16.16
N ALA A 238 -44.56 -13.90 -17.10
CA ALA A 238 -44.59 -12.44 -17.00
C ALA A 238 -45.57 -11.98 -15.90
N GLU A 239 -46.78 -12.53 -15.90
CA GLU A 239 -47.79 -12.27 -14.86
C GLU A 239 -47.27 -12.63 -13.46
N PHE A 240 -46.62 -13.79 -13.32
CA PHE A 240 -46.03 -14.18 -12.04
C PHE A 240 -44.91 -13.23 -11.57
N ARG A 241 -44.06 -12.74 -12.47
CA ARG A 241 -43.04 -11.74 -12.11
C ARG A 241 -43.66 -10.43 -11.65
N ASP A 242 -44.72 -9.97 -12.31
CA ASP A 242 -45.37 -8.72 -11.95
C ASP A 242 -46.16 -8.84 -10.64
N TYR A 243 -46.75 -10.00 -10.38
CA TYR A 243 -47.33 -10.34 -9.07
C TYR A 243 -46.27 -10.31 -7.95
N VAL A 244 -45.11 -10.94 -8.17
CA VAL A 244 -44.00 -10.95 -7.19
C VAL A 244 -43.46 -9.55 -6.92
N LYS A 245 -43.33 -8.70 -7.95
CA LYS A 245 -42.91 -7.29 -7.79
C LYS A 245 -43.92 -6.40 -7.08
N THR A 246 -45.19 -6.79 -7.03
CA THR A 246 -46.23 -6.04 -6.32
C THR A 246 -46.22 -6.34 -4.82
N ILE A 247 -45.73 -7.53 -4.45
CA ILE A 247 -45.68 -8.01 -3.06
C ILE A 247 -44.31 -7.73 -2.40
N SER A 248 -43.24 -7.68 -3.20
CA SER A 248 -41.90 -7.28 -2.78
C SER A 248 -41.69 -5.77 -2.89
#